data_AF-A0A4V3CXB8-F1
#
_entry.id   AF-A0A4V3CXB8-F1
#
_cell.length_a   1.000
_cell.length_b   1.000
_cell.length_c   1.000
_cell.angle_alpha   90.00
_cell.angle_beta   90.00
_cell.angle_gamma   90.00
#
_symmetry.space_group_name_H-M   'P 1'
#
loop_
_entity.id
_entity.type
_entity.pdbx_description
1 polymer ?
#
loop_
_entity_poly.entity_id
_entity_poly.type
_entity_poly.pdbx_seq_one_letter_code
_entity_poly.pdbx_strand_id
1 'polypeptide(L)'
;MQSDYGLVGDWLGTQLVRDARQVLGYLDTVSRLPAEWGSIDEAVGRLEAALGSGDPAQVASATSVLERMTSTRVDDLGPDEDAPPPPPLRDRMVHLQRQLDVDLKRLGERGENHPRQR
;
A
#
# COMPACT_ATOMS: atom_id res chain seq x y z
N MET A 1 -31.91 7.23 -16.96
CA MET A 1 -30.57 6.67 -16.67
C MET A 1 -29.89 7.65 -15.74
N GLN A 2 -30.01 7.42 -14.44
CA GLN A 2 -29.47 8.29 -13.41
C GLN A 2 -28.18 7.64 -12.93
N SER A 3 -27.04 8.21 -13.32
CA SER A 3 -25.73 7.71 -12.94
C SER A 3 -25.48 8.05 -11.47
N ASP A 4 -25.59 7.03 -10.64
CA ASP A 4 -25.33 6.99 -9.20
C ASP A 4 -23.81 7.05 -8.90
N TYR A 5 -23.13 8.11 -9.37
CA TYR A 5 -21.70 8.31 -9.10
C TYR A 5 -21.48 9.32 -7.95
N GLY A 6 -22.34 9.31 -6.94
CA GLY A 6 -22.27 10.21 -5.78
C GLY A 6 -21.65 9.60 -4.51
N LEU A 7 -21.43 8.28 -4.47
CA LEU A 7 -21.01 7.57 -3.25
C LEU A 7 -19.75 6.70 -3.43
N VAL A 8 -19.07 6.78 -4.57
CA VAL A 8 -17.85 5.99 -4.85
C VAL A 8 -16.57 6.70 -4.35
N GLY A 9 -16.67 7.95 -3.90
CA GLY A 9 -15.52 8.80 -3.55
C GLY A 9 -14.83 8.49 -2.22
N ASP A 10 -15.49 7.81 -1.27
CA ASP A 10 -14.99 7.65 0.11
C ASP A 10 -14.54 6.22 0.44
N TRP A 11 -15.20 5.21 -0.15
CA TRP A 11 -14.86 3.79 0.11
C TRP A 11 -13.59 3.32 -0.62
N LEU A 12 -13.26 3.93 -1.77
CA LEU A 12 -12.02 3.66 -2.48
C LEU A 12 -10.80 4.07 -1.65
N GLY A 13 -10.92 5.11 -0.81
CA GLY A 13 -9.83 5.60 0.03
C GLY A 13 -9.43 4.62 1.14
N THR A 14 -10.41 4.10 1.90
CA THR A 14 -10.09 3.22 3.04
C THR A 14 -9.60 1.84 2.60
N GLN A 15 -10.23 1.25 1.57
CA GLN A 15 -9.81 -0.05 1.06
C GLN A 15 -8.43 0.03 0.42
N LEU A 16 -8.17 1.05 -0.39
CA LEU A 16 -6.88 1.23 -1.05
C LEU A 16 -5.74 1.46 -0.05
N VAL A 17 -5.98 2.22 1.02
CA VAL A 17 -5.00 2.44 2.09
C VAL A 17 -4.73 1.14 2.86
N ARG A 18 -5.76 0.29 3.07
CA ARG A 18 -5.57 -1.05 3.66
C ARG A 18 -4.75 -1.95 2.74
N ASP A 19 -5.06 -1.99 1.46
CA ASP A 19 -4.37 -2.83 0.47
C ASP A 19 -2.90 -2.41 0.36
N ALA A 20 -2.63 -1.11 0.24
CA ALA A 20 -1.27 -0.56 0.23
C ALA A 20 -0.48 -0.96 1.49
N ARG A 21 -1.11 -0.83 2.67
CA ARG A 21 -0.49 -1.21 3.95
C ARG A 21 -0.22 -2.71 4.01
N GLN A 22 -1.14 -3.55 3.57
CA GLN A 22 -0.99 -5.00 3.58
C GLN A 22 0.16 -5.44 2.67
N VAL A 23 0.27 -4.85 1.48
CA VAL A 23 1.34 -5.14 0.52
C VAL A 23 2.70 -4.74 1.07
N LEU A 24 2.82 -3.54 1.66
CA LEU A 24 4.06 -3.11 2.32
C LEU A 24 4.43 -3.99 3.51
N GLY A 25 3.43 -4.41 4.31
CA GLY A 25 3.64 -5.32 5.43
C GLY A 25 4.13 -6.69 4.97
N TYR A 26 3.58 -7.21 3.87
CA TYR A 26 4.05 -8.47 3.28
C TYR A 26 5.50 -8.33 2.77
N LEU A 27 5.82 -7.25 2.06
CA LEU A 27 7.17 -6.99 1.53
C LEU A 27 8.25 -6.86 2.62
N ASP A 28 7.91 -6.42 3.84
CA ASP A 28 8.85 -6.39 4.97
C ASP A 28 9.17 -7.80 5.51
N THR A 29 8.31 -8.79 5.26
CA THR A 29 8.43 -10.15 5.81
C THR A 29 9.07 -11.16 4.86
N VAL A 30 9.16 -10.84 3.57
CA VAL A 30 9.68 -11.76 2.55
C VAL A 30 11.16 -11.52 2.29
N SER A 31 11.86 -12.59 1.93
CA SER A 31 13.19 -12.51 1.32
C SER A 31 13.05 -12.76 -0.18
N ARG A 32 13.87 -12.07 -0.97
CA ARG A 32 13.82 -12.06 -2.44
C ARG A 32 15.21 -11.86 -3.00
N LEU A 33 15.37 -12.05 -4.32
CA LEU A 33 16.62 -11.71 -5.00
C LEU A 33 16.99 -10.24 -4.78
N PRO A 34 18.28 -9.94 -4.52
CA PRO A 34 18.81 -8.58 -4.47
C PRO A 34 18.39 -7.70 -5.65
N ALA A 35 18.31 -8.29 -6.85
CA ALA A 35 17.92 -7.58 -8.07
C ALA A 35 16.44 -7.15 -8.09
N GLU A 36 15.54 -7.89 -7.41
CA GLU A 36 14.12 -7.54 -7.32
C GLU A 36 13.88 -6.34 -6.42
N TRP A 37 14.69 -6.18 -5.37
CA TRP A 37 14.55 -5.07 -4.42
C TRP A 37 14.70 -3.70 -5.07
N GLY A 38 15.45 -3.58 -6.18
CA GLY A 38 15.54 -2.33 -6.94
C GLY A 38 14.21 -1.95 -7.59
N SER A 39 13.53 -2.91 -8.22
CA SER A 39 12.19 -2.70 -8.82
C SER A 39 11.14 -2.40 -7.76
N ILE A 40 11.25 -3.04 -6.59
CA ILE A 40 10.36 -2.79 -5.45
C ILE A 40 10.60 -1.38 -4.89
N ASP A 41 11.85 -0.93 -4.74
CA ASP A 41 12.16 0.44 -4.28
C ASP A 41 11.56 1.51 -5.20
N GLU A 42 11.64 1.30 -6.52
CA GLU A 42 11.02 2.22 -7.50
C GLU A 42 9.48 2.26 -7.33
N ALA A 43 8.86 1.10 -7.15
CA ALA A 43 7.42 1.01 -6.95
C ALA A 43 6.96 1.61 -5.59
N VAL A 44 7.75 1.42 -4.54
CA VAL A 44 7.53 2.05 -3.22
C VAL A 44 7.69 3.57 -3.31
N GLY A 45 8.69 4.07 -4.05
CA GLY A 45 8.85 5.50 -4.30
C GLY A 45 7.68 6.12 -5.08
N ARG A 46 7.09 5.38 -6.04
CA ARG A 46 5.86 5.81 -6.72
C ARG A 46 4.67 5.89 -5.77
N LEU A 47 4.52 4.91 -4.88
CA LEU A 47 3.47 4.91 -3.86
C LEU A 47 3.63 6.11 -2.91
N GLU A 48 4.86 6.39 -2.45
CA GLU A 48 5.18 7.55 -1.61
C GLU A 48 4.80 8.87 -2.31
N ALA A 49 5.19 9.04 -3.58
CA ALA A 49 4.84 10.22 -4.36
C ALA A 49 3.32 10.37 -4.56
N ALA A 50 2.61 9.26 -4.83
CA ALA A 50 1.17 9.24 -5.00
C ALA A 50 0.42 9.59 -3.70
N LEU A 51 0.93 9.12 -2.55
CA LEU A 51 0.39 9.49 -1.24
C LEU A 51 0.64 10.97 -0.94
N GLY A 52 1.82 11.48 -1.29
CA GLY A 52 2.15 12.91 -1.15
C GLY A 52 1.32 13.85 -2.03
N SER A 53 0.89 13.38 -3.21
CA SER A 53 0.03 14.15 -4.12
C SER A 53 -1.45 14.10 -3.73
N GLY A 54 -1.86 13.12 -2.91
CA GLY A 54 -3.26 12.90 -2.53
C GLY A 54 -4.14 12.41 -3.67
N ASP A 55 -3.55 11.87 -4.75
CA ASP A 55 -4.28 11.39 -5.92
C ASP A 55 -4.63 9.89 -5.75
N PRO A 56 -5.91 9.54 -5.50
CA PRO A 56 -6.30 8.16 -5.26
C PRO A 56 -6.10 7.25 -6.48
N ALA A 57 -6.13 7.78 -7.71
CA ALA A 57 -5.90 6.97 -8.90
C ALA A 57 -4.43 6.57 -9.03
N GLN A 58 -3.51 7.46 -8.64
CA GLN A 58 -2.09 7.16 -8.60
C GLN A 58 -1.74 6.18 -7.47
N VAL A 59 -2.36 6.33 -6.30
CA VAL A 59 -2.19 5.37 -5.20
C VAL A 59 -2.69 4.00 -5.61
N ALA A 60 -3.85 3.90 -6.26
CA ALA A 60 -4.40 2.64 -6.78
C ALA A 60 -3.46 1.99 -7.80
N SER A 61 -2.94 2.77 -8.74
CA SER A 61 -2.00 2.30 -9.75
C SER A 61 -0.71 1.76 -9.10
N ALA A 62 -0.12 2.50 -8.16
CA ALA A 62 1.11 2.10 -7.47
C ALA A 62 0.90 0.85 -6.61
N THR A 63 -0.20 0.77 -5.86
CA THR A 63 -0.57 -0.40 -5.07
C THR A 63 -0.71 -1.64 -5.96
N SER A 64 -1.45 -1.55 -7.07
CA SER A 64 -1.61 -2.68 -8.00
C SER A 64 -0.29 -3.14 -8.62
N VAL A 65 0.68 -2.25 -8.83
CA VAL A 65 2.02 -2.63 -9.30
C VAL A 65 2.74 -3.44 -8.22
N LEU A 66 2.73 -2.96 -6.97
CA LEU A 66 3.33 -3.68 -5.85
C LEU A 66 2.65 -5.04 -5.61
N GLU A 67 1.32 -5.11 -5.69
CA GLU A 67 0.56 -6.37 -5.58
C GLU A 67 1.02 -7.42 -6.59
N ARG A 68 1.20 -7.04 -7.86
CA ARG A 68 1.71 -7.96 -8.89
C ARG A 68 3.09 -8.47 -8.54
N MET A 69 3.96 -7.62 -8.00
CA MET A 69 5.30 -8.03 -7.56
C MET A 69 5.22 -9.00 -6.38
N THR A 70 4.26 -8.84 -5.47
CA THR A 70 4.03 -9.80 -4.36
C THR A 70 3.43 -11.13 -4.79
N SER A 71 2.63 -11.14 -5.87
CA SER A 71 1.92 -12.34 -6.35
C SER A 71 2.81 -13.32 -7.12
N THR A 72 3.92 -12.85 -7.68
CA THR A 72 4.98 -13.72 -8.21
C THR A 72 5.66 -14.42 -7.04
N ARG A 73 5.06 -15.52 -6.57
CA ARG A 73 5.73 -16.48 -5.68
C ARG A 73 6.88 -17.06 -6.46
N VAL A 74 8.09 -16.78 -6.01
CA VAL A 74 9.24 -17.54 -6.44
C VAL A 74 9.34 -18.75 -5.52
N ASP A 75 8.57 -19.79 -5.84
CA ASP A 75 8.67 -21.11 -5.19
C ASP A 75 9.98 -21.86 -5.57
N ASP A 76 10.88 -21.20 -6.32
CA ASP A 76 11.98 -21.87 -7.06
C ASP A 76 13.35 -21.18 -6.92
N LEU A 77 13.55 -20.30 -5.92
CA LEU A 77 14.88 -19.78 -5.62
C LEU A 77 15.49 -20.53 -4.44
N GLY A 78 16.71 -21.00 -4.64
CA GLY A 78 17.47 -21.65 -3.58
C GLY A 78 17.69 -20.68 -2.40
N PRO A 79 17.72 -21.19 -1.16
CA PRO A 79 17.80 -20.38 0.06
C PRO A 79 19.07 -19.52 0.20
N ASP A 80 20.05 -19.67 -0.71
CA ASP A 80 21.32 -18.92 -0.72
C ASP A 80 21.25 -17.57 -1.47
N GLU A 81 20.21 -17.33 -2.29
CA GLU A 81 20.10 -16.11 -3.09
C GLU A 81 19.04 -15.11 -2.58
N ASP A 82 18.23 -15.54 -1.62
CA ASP A 82 17.21 -14.69 -1.01
C ASP A 82 17.82 -13.78 0.05
N ALA A 83 17.72 -12.47 -0.19
CA ALA A 83 18.12 -11.44 0.74
C ALA A 83 16.87 -10.75 1.34
N PRO A 84 16.92 -10.34 2.61
CA PRO A 84 15.91 -9.46 3.18
C PRO A 84 15.89 -8.10 2.46
N PRO A 85 14.82 -7.29 2.63
CA PRO A 85 14.79 -5.94 2.08
C PRO A 85 16.00 -5.13 2.55
N PRO A 86 16.67 -4.39 1.65
CA PRO A 86 17.80 -3.56 2.02
C PRO A 86 17.37 -2.49 3.04
N PRO A 87 18.22 -2.12 4.02
CA PRO A 87 17.81 -1.24 5.13
C PRO A 87 17.13 0.08 4.72
N PRO A 88 17.60 0.82 3.70
CA PRO A 88 16.95 2.06 3.28
C PRO A 88 15.52 1.85 2.76
N LEU A 89 15.29 0.76 2.01
CA LEU A 89 13.97 0.41 1.50
C LEU A 89 13.07 -0.01 2.66
N ARG A 90 13.60 -0.81 3.58
CA ARG A 90 12.87 -1.24 4.77
C ARG A 90 12.37 -0.06 5.60
N ASP A 91 13.25 0.89 5.88
CA ASP A 91 12.89 2.09 6.64
C ASP A 91 11.80 2.91 5.95
N ARG A 92 11.87 3.04 4.61
CA ARG A 92 10.84 3.70 3.80
C ARG A 92 9.50 2.97 3.88
N MET A 93 9.49 1.64 3.73
CA MET A 93 8.27 0.84 3.84
C MET A 93 7.64 0.96 5.23
N VAL A 94 8.44 0.91 6.30
CA VAL A 94 7.97 1.07 7.68
C VAL A 94 7.41 2.47 7.91
N HIS A 95 8.04 3.51 7.36
CA HIS A 95 7.54 4.88 7.43
C HIS A 95 6.17 5.02 6.77
N LEU A 96 6.03 4.50 5.54
CA LEU A 96 4.76 4.51 4.81
C LEU A 96 3.67 3.71 5.51
N GLN A 97 3.98 2.53 6.06
CA GLN A 97 3.02 1.75 6.84
C GLN A 97 2.48 2.54 8.04
N ARG A 98 3.36 3.25 8.77
CA ARG A 98 2.95 4.11 9.89
C ARG A 98 2.09 5.29 9.45
N GLN A 99 2.40 5.89 8.30
CA GLN A 99 1.58 6.98 7.74
C GLN A 99 0.18 6.47 7.39
N LEU A 100 0.09 5.35 6.67
CA LEU A 100 -1.18 4.72 6.29
C LEU A 100 -2.00 4.29 7.52
N ASP A 101 -1.34 3.82 8.59
CA ASP A 101 -1.96 3.56 9.89
C ASP A 101 -2.68 4.79 10.46
N VAL A 102 -2.00 5.94 10.45
CA VAL A 102 -2.55 7.21 10.94
C VAL A 102 -3.70 7.66 10.04
N ASP A 103 -3.56 7.52 8.72
CA ASP A 103 -4.60 7.89 7.78
C ASP A 103 -5.85 6.99 7.91
N LEU A 104 -5.68 5.68 8.10
CA LEU A 104 -6.79 4.76 8.40
C LEU A 104 -7.52 5.15 9.68
N LYS A 105 -6.79 5.52 10.73
CA LYS A 105 -7.39 5.98 11.98
C LYS A 105 -8.21 7.25 11.78
N ARG A 106 -7.66 8.23 11.05
CA ARG A 106 -8.35 9.49 10.72
C ARG A 106 -9.60 9.26 9.86
N LEU A 107 -9.56 8.32 8.92
CA LEU A 107 -10.70 7.95 8.08
C LEU A 107 -11.80 7.26 8.90
N GLY A 108 -11.42 6.38 9.84
CA GLY A 108 -12.36 5.74 10.77
C GLY A 108 -13.10 6.74 11.68
N GLU A 109 -12.37 7.72 12.22
CA GLU A 109 -12.94 8.75 13.10
C GLU A 109 -13.94 9.69 12.39
N ARG A 110 -13.85 9.87 11.06
CA ARG A 110 -14.81 10.68 10.28
C ARG A 110 -16.17 9.99 10.05
N GLY A 111 -16.21 8.65 10.11
CA GLY A 111 -17.44 7.87 9.91
C GLY A 111 -18.36 7.80 11.14
N GLU A 112 -17.86 8.13 12.33
CA GLU A 112 -18.57 7.94 13.60
C GLU A 112 -19.39 9.16 14.08
N ASN A 113 -19.63 10.16 13.24
CA ASN A 113 -20.53 11.28 13.55
C ASN A 113 -21.93 11.06 12.95
N HIS A 114 -22.61 10.00 13.37
CA HIS A 114 -24.08 9.91 13.21
C HIS A 114 -24.73 10.20 14.56
N PRO A 115 -25.47 11.33 14.70
CA PRO A 115 -26.19 11.61 15.93
C PRO A 115 -27.22 10.49 16.13
N ARG A 116 -27.08 9.74 17.23
CA ARG A 116 -28.16 8.90 17.75
C ARG A 116 -29.34 9.83 18.04
N GLN A 117 -30.24 9.94 17.07
CA GLN A 117 -31.55 10.54 17.24
C GLN A 117 -32.28 9.74 18.33
N ARG A 118 -32.80 10.50 19.29
CA ARG A 118 -33.44 10.07 20.53
C ARG A 118 -34.66 9.18 20.32
#